data_AF-A0A6G2DBA0-F1
#
_entry.id   AF-A0A6G2DBA0-F1
#
_cell.length_a   1.000
_cell.length_b   1.000
_cell.length_c   1.000
_cell.angle_alpha   90.00
_cell.angle_beta   90.00
_cell.angle_gamma   90.00
#
_symmetry.space_group_name_H-M   'P 1'
#
loop_
_entity.id
_entity.type
_entity.pdbx_description
1 polymer ?
#
loop_
_entity_poly.entity_id
_entity_poly.type
_entity_poly.pdbx_seq_one_letter_code
_entity_poly.pdbx_strand_id
1 'polypeptide(L)'
;STVAIISLVACFGIAYRLSEGYGTDGPSAGIIALSSFVLMAPRFSSMVYDKNGEQVKQLFGGAIPFSSLNASSLFMAITIGLVTAEIYRMFIQRGITIKMPSGVPDVVSKSFSALLPGFTTFVLWALVLKGLEAAGVAGGLNGLLGAIVGTPLKLIAGTLPGMILCVIVNSFFWFCGVNGGQVLNAFVDSVWLQFTTENQEAVAAGQTLQHIITLPFKDLFVFIGGGGATIGLAICLFLFSKSRANKTLGTLAIIPSIFNINTAILFTFPTVLNPIMLIPFIATPTINALITYVSMAVGLVPYTTGVILPWTMPPIIGGFLATGASWRGALLQVVLILVSVAIYYPFFKIAD
;
A
#
# COMPACT_ATOMS: atom_id res chain seq x y z
N SER A 1 7.91 16.08 -1.99
CA SER A 1 7.70 14.69 -2.44
C SER A 1 6.20 14.44 -2.52
N THR A 2 5.67 13.84 -3.60
CA THR A 2 4.23 13.50 -3.72
C THR A 2 3.74 12.54 -2.63
N VAL A 3 4.65 11.73 -2.08
CA VAL A 3 4.42 10.82 -0.94
C VAL A 3 4.00 11.57 0.34
N ALA A 4 4.36 12.86 0.44
CA ALA A 4 4.10 13.67 1.62
C ALA A 4 2.61 13.94 1.89
N ILE A 5 1.72 13.67 0.92
CA ILE A 5 0.27 13.91 1.06
C ILE A 5 -0.58 12.66 0.82
N ILE A 6 0.03 11.47 0.83
CA ILE A 6 -0.65 10.22 0.45
C ILE A 6 -1.87 9.90 1.32
N SER A 7 -1.86 10.27 2.61
CA SER A 7 -3.00 10.07 3.49
C SER A 7 -4.19 10.97 3.14
N LEU A 8 -3.93 12.20 2.68
CA LEU A 8 -5.01 13.09 2.19
C LEU A 8 -5.69 12.50 0.96
N VAL A 9 -4.89 12.04 0.00
CA VAL A 9 -5.39 11.44 -1.24
C VAL A 9 -6.17 10.15 -0.94
N ALA A 10 -5.64 9.30 -0.05
CA ALA A 10 -6.30 8.08 0.39
C ALA A 10 -7.65 8.37 1.08
N CYS A 11 -7.70 9.35 1.99
CA CYS A 11 -8.93 9.71 2.71
C CYS A 11 -10.06 10.12 1.75
N PHE A 12 -9.75 11.01 0.81
CA PHE A 12 -10.69 11.42 -0.24
C PHE A 12 -11.12 10.22 -1.10
N GLY A 13 -10.15 9.46 -1.62
CA GLY A 13 -10.40 8.36 -2.56
C GLY A 13 -11.24 7.23 -1.96
N ILE A 14 -11.02 6.90 -0.69
CA ILE A 14 -11.79 5.87 0.03
C ILE A 14 -13.25 6.30 0.17
N ALA A 15 -13.51 7.51 0.67
CA ALA A 15 -14.87 8.00 0.82
C ALA A 15 -15.58 8.12 -0.53
N TYR A 16 -14.88 8.66 -1.53
CA TYR A 16 -15.37 8.81 -2.89
C TYR A 16 -15.83 7.47 -3.48
N ARG A 17 -14.95 6.46 -3.47
CA ARG A 17 -15.22 5.16 -4.10
C ARG A 17 -16.25 4.35 -3.34
N LEU A 18 -16.24 4.42 -2.01
CA LEU A 18 -17.21 3.70 -1.20
C LEU A 18 -18.62 4.29 -1.38
N SER A 19 -18.75 5.61 -1.42
CA SER A 19 -20.04 6.27 -1.69
C SER A 19 -20.57 6.01 -3.11
N GLU A 20 -19.70 5.98 -4.14
CA GLU A 20 -20.09 5.54 -5.49
C GLU A 20 -20.58 4.08 -5.48
N GLY A 21 -19.89 3.19 -4.76
CA GLY A 21 -20.31 1.80 -4.59
C GLY A 21 -21.70 1.63 -3.95
N TYR A 22 -22.12 2.62 -3.16
CA TYR A 22 -23.47 2.68 -2.58
C TYR A 22 -24.51 3.38 -3.46
N GLY A 23 -24.15 3.78 -4.69
CA GLY A 23 -25.04 4.52 -5.58
C GLY A 23 -25.32 5.96 -5.12
N THR A 24 -24.40 6.55 -4.36
CA THR A 24 -24.50 7.93 -3.85
C THR A 24 -23.41 8.83 -4.44
N ASP A 25 -23.48 10.14 -4.20
CA ASP A 25 -22.52 11.10 -4.76
C ASP A 25 -21.13 11.00 -4.12
N GLY A 26 -20.19 10.39 -4.86
CA GLY A 26 -18.78 10.24 -4.47
C GLY A 26 -18.03 11.55 -4.23
N PRO A 27 -18.08 12.55 -5.14
CA PRO A 27 -17.38 13.81 -4.97
C PRO A 27 -17.68 14.51 -3.63
N SER A 28 -18.96 14.60 -3.26
CA SER A 28 -19.39 15.25 -2.02
C SER A 28 -18.87 14.50 -0.79
N ALA A 29 -18.99 13.17 -0.75
CA ALA A 29 -18.48 12.36 0.35
C ALA A 29 -16.94 12.49 0.49
N GLY A 30 -16.22 12.49 -0.65
CA GLY A 30 -14.78 12.67 -0.69
C GLY A 30 -14.33 14.02 -0.09
N ILE A 31 -14.98 15.13 -0.46
CA ILE A 31 -14.65 16.46 0.05
C ILE A 31 -14.95 16.57 1.56
N ILE A 32 -16.05 15.98 2.03
CA ILE A 32 -16.37 15.94 3.47
C ILE A 32 -15.31 15.15 4.23
N ALA A 33 -14.86 14.01 3.70
CA ALA A 33 -13.83 13.19 4.33
C ALA A 33 -12.49 13.92 4.39
N LEU A 34 -12.08 14.56 3.29
CA LEU A 34 -10.87 15.38 3.23
C LEU A 34 -10.92 16.52 4.26
N SER A 35 -12.04 17.23 4.34
CA SER A 35 -12.23 18.32 5.30
C SER A 35 -12.19 17.82 6.74
N SER A 36 -12.78 16.64 7.00
CA SER A 36 -12.74 15.98 8.31
C SER A 36 -11.33 15.54 8.68
N PHE A 37 -10.54 15.05 7.73
CA PHE A 37 -9.13 14.73 7.93
C PHE A 37 -8.34 15.97 8.30
N VAL A 38 -8.52 17.08 7.58
CA VAL A 38 -7.86 18.36 7.88
C VAL A 38 -8.26 18.89 9.26
N LEU A 39 -9.49 18.67 9.72
CA LEU A 39 -9.94 18.99 11.08
C LEU A 39 -9.19 18.17 12.12
N MET A 40 -9.01 16.86 11.88
CA MET A 40 -8.34 15.92 12.79
C MET A 40 -6.81 16.00 12.77
N ALA A 41 -6.22 16.50 11.68
CA ALA A 41 -4.77 16.54 11.51
C ALA A 41 -4.09 17.42 12.58
N PRO A 42 -3.04 16.90 13.27
CA PRO A 42 -2.28 17.68 14.24
C PRO A 42 -1.71 18.95 13.61
N ARG A 43 -1.85 20.08 14.31
CA ARG A 43 -1.25 21.35 13.89
C ARG A 43 0.24 21.38 14.19
N PHE A 44 0.98 22.08 13.35
CA PHE A 44 2.41 22.28 13.53
C PHE A 44 2.67 23.00 14.86
N SER A 45 3.66 22.52 15.59
CA SER A 45 4.12 23.17 16.81
C SER A 45 5.63 23.07 16.90
N SER A 46 6.26 24.10 17.46
CA SER A 46 7.70 24.12 17.72
C SER A 46 7.99 24.69 19.09
N MET A 47 9.12 24.32 19.67
CA MET A 47 9.64 24.99 20.85
C MET A 47 10.21 26.33 20.43
N VAL A 48 9.76 27.41 21.07
CA VAL A 48 10.25 28.76 20.88
C VAL A 48 10.63 29.35 22.23
N TYR A 49 11.50 30.34 22.24
CA TYR A 49 11.78 31.10 23.45
C TYR A 49 10.73 32.19 23.60
N ASP A 50 10.11 32.25 24.77
CA ASP A 50 9.23 33.36 25.13
C ASP A 50 10.04 34.63 25.42
N LYS A 51 9.35 35.72 25.78
CA LYS A 51 10.00 37.00 26.10
C LYS A 51 10.91 36.95 27.34
N ASN A 52 10.77 35.91 28.16
CA ASN A 52 11.54 35.69 29.37
C ASN A 52 12.70 34.71 29.14
N GLY A 53 12.86 34.18 27.92
CA GLY A 53 13.87 33.17 27.59
C GLY A 53 13.48 31.74 28.00
N GLU A 54 12.23 31.48 28.37
CA GLU A 54 11.73 30.14 28.64
C GLU A 54 11.30 29.43 27.36
N GLN A 55 11.59 28.12 27.27
CA GLN A 55 11.12 27.32 26.13
C GLN A 55 9.64 27.00 26.28
N VAL A 56 8.82 27.58 25.40
CA VAL A 56 7.38 27.31 25.32
C VAL A 56 7.03 26.62 24.01
N LYS A 57 6.05 25.72 24.05
CA LYS A 57 5.53 25.07 22.84
C LYS A 57 4.55 26.01 22.15
N GLN A 58 4.96 26.62 21.04
CA GLN A 58 4.09 27.46 20.23
C GLN A 58 3.34 26.61 19.19
N LEU A 59 2.01 26.75 19.16
CA LEU A 59 1.14 26.13 18.17
C LEU A 59 0.89 27.10 17.01
N PHE A 60 1.10 26.63 15.78
CA PHE A 60 0.80 27.37 14.56
C PHE A 60 -0.51 26.85 13.98
N GLY A 61 -1.63 27.44 14.40
CA GLY A 61 -2.98 26.91 14.13
C GLY A 61 -3.32 26.73 12.64
N GLY A 62 -2.74 27.54 11.76
CA GLY A 62 -2.94 27.44 10.30
C GLY A 62 -1.99 26.47 9.58
N ALA A 63 -1.01 25.90 10.27
CA ALA A 63 0.02 25.07 9.66
C ALA A 63 -0.20 23.59 10.01
N ILE A 64 -0.16 22.72 9.00
CA ILE A 64 -0.18 21.26 9.15
C ILE A 64 1.17 20.75 8.64
N PRO A 65 1.95 20.02 9.47
CA PRO A 65 3.23 19.50 9.01
C PRO A 65 3.01 18.35 8.03
N PHE A 66 3.87 18.24 7.02
CA PHE A 66 3.81 17.15 6.04
C PHE A 66 3.93 15.75 6.66
N SER A 67 4.57 15.63 7.82
CA SER A 67 4.61 14.38 8.59
C SER A 67 3.22 13.92 9.04
N SER A 68 2.24 14.81 9.20
CA SER A 68 0.84 14.47 9.51
C SER A 68 0.01 14.11 8.27
N LEU A 69 0.59 14.20 7.08
CA LEU A 69 -0.11 14.02 5.80
C LEU A 69 0.45 12.85 4.98
N ASN A 70 1.63 12.36 5.35
CA ASN A 70 2.32 11.22 4.72
C ASN A 70 1.73 9.87 5.18
N ALA A 71 2.39 8.76 4.85
CA ALA A 71 1.93 7.41 5.17
C ALA A 71 1.78 7.11 6.67
N SER A 72 2.37 7.90 7.57
CA SER A 72 2.20 7.74 9.03
C SER A 72 0.76 7.95 9.49
N SER A 73 -0.05 8.64 8.69
CA SER A 73 -1.44 8.99 8.98
C SER A 73 -2.46 8.17 8.18
N LEU A 74 -2.02 7.07 7.54
CA LEU A 74 -2.86 6.31 6.62
C LEU A 74 -4.02 5.61 7.34
N PHE A 75 -3.79 5.09 8.55
CA PHE A 75 -4.85 4.49 9.36
C PHE A 75 -5.95 5.50 9.71
N MET A 76 -5.55 6.70 10.14
CA MET A 76 -6.49 7.81 10.38
C MET A 76 -7.27 8.17 9.10
N ALA A 77 -6.58 8.26 7.95
CA ALA A 77 -7.21 8.54 6.66
C ALA A 77 -8.25 7.48 6.26
N ILE A 78 -7.93 6.19 6.41
CA ILE A 78 -8.83 5.08 6.11
C ILE A 78 -10.06 5.14 7.01
N THR A 79 -9.87 5.29 8.33
CA THR A 79 -11.00 5.36 9.28
C THR A 79 -11.90 6.55 8.99
N ILE A 80 -11.34 7.74 8.75
CA ILE A 80 -12.13 8.93 8.43
C ILE A 80 -12.88 8.75 7.10
N GLY A 81 -12.22 8.20 6.08
CA GLY A 81 -12.85 7.97 4.77
C GLY A 81 -14.03 7.00 4.86
N LEU A 82 -13.83 5.85 5.52
CA LEU A 82 -14.88 4.83 5.68
C LEU A 82 -16.08 5.35 6.47
N VAL A 83 -15.84 5.93 7.65
CA VAL A 83 -16.92 6.45 8.52
C VAL A 83 -17.66 7.60 7.84
N THR A 84 -16.96 8.47 7.12
CA THR A 84 -17.61 9.56 6.37
C THR A 84 -18.53 9.03 5.28
N ALA A 85 -18.10 8.05 4.49
CA ALA A 85 -18.95 7.43 3.47
C ALA A 85 -20.18 6.71 4.06
N GLU A 86 -20.02 6.07 5.22
CA GLU A 86 -21.11 5.43 5.97
C GLU A 86 -22.15 6.43 6.49
N ILE A 87 -21.70 7.56 7.04
CA ILE A 87 -22.61 8.63 7.46
C ILE A 87 -23.30 9.22 6.22
N TYR A 88 -22.53 9.51 5.17
CA TYR A 88 -23.05 10.10 3.95
C TYR A 88 -24.15 9.25 3.32
N ARG A 89 -23.88 7.95 3.09
CA ARG A 89 -24.88 7.04 2.51
C ARG A 89 -26.14 6.96 3.35
N MET A 90 -26.01 6.94 4.68
CA MET A 90 -27.14 6.80 5.60
C MET A 90 -28.11 7.97 5.47
N PHE A 91 -27.61 9.20 5.35
CA PHE A 91 -28.45 10.39 5.17
C PHE A 91 -29.11 10.40 3.79
N ILE A 92 -28.34 10.14 2.74
CA ILE A 92 -28.83 10.18 1.36
C ILE A 92 -29.90 9.12 1.11
N GLN A 93 -29.64 7.86 1.48
CA GLN A 93 -30.57 6.74 1.24
C GLN A 93 -31.83 6.81 2.09
N ARG A 94 -31.77 7.44 3.28
CA ARG A 94 -32.96 7.68 4.13
C ARG A 94 -33.70 8.95 3.74
N GLY A 95 -33.24 9.70 2.74
CA GLY A 95 -33.84 10.97 2.32
C GLY A 95 -33.73 12.09 3.35
N ILE A 96 -32.81 11.98 4.32
CA ILE A 96 -32.52 12.99 5.34
C ILE A 96 -31.61 14.05 4.72
N THR A 97 -32.17 14.83 3.80
CA THR A 97 -31.43 15.80 2.98
C THR A 97 -32.25 17.07 2.81
N ILE A 98 -31.57 18.17 2.51
CA ILE A 98 -32.25 19.40 2.12
C ILE A 98 -32.66 19.25 0.65
N LYS A 99 -33.96 19.07 0.41
CA LYS A 99 -34.51 18.87 -0.93
C LYS A 99 -34.66 20.20 -1.66
N MET A 100 -34.20 20.25 -2.91
CA MET A 100 -34.37 21.41 -3.78
C MET A 100 -35.61 21.26 -4.69
N PRO A 101 -36.25 22.37 -5.12
CA PRO A 101 -37.29 22.35 -6.14
C PRO A 101 -36.80 21.81 -7.49
N SER A 102 -37.71 21.34 -8.34
CA SER A 102 -37.41 20.75 -9.65
C SER A 102 -36.74 21.68 -10.67
N GLY A 103 -36.74 23.00 -10.44
CA GLY A 103 -36.05 23.98 -11.29
C GLY A 103 -34.57 24.20 -10.95
N VAL A 104 -34.04 23.56 -9.92
CA VAL A 104 -32.65 23.76 -9.46
C VAL A 104 -31.71 22.76 -10.16
N PRO A 105 -30.57 23.21 -10.73
CA PRO A 105 -29.59 22.31 -11.33
C PRO A 105 -29.09 21.21 -10.39
N ASP A 106 -28.84 20.02 -10.92
CA ASP A 106 -28.43 18.84 -10.15
C ASP A 106 -27.20 19.06 -9.27
N VAL A 107 -26.22 19.82 -9.77
CA VAL A 107 -24.99 20.13 -9.03
C VAL A 107 -25.30 20.89 -7.74
N VAL A 108 -26.20 21.87 -7.80
CA VAL A 108 -26.62 22.66 -6.63
C VAL A 108 -27.42 21.78 -5.68
N SER A 109 -28.35 20.96 -6.21
CA SER A 109 -29.13 20.00 -5.41
C SER A 109 -28.25 19.04 -4.61
N LYS A 110 -27.17 18.52 -5.23
CA LYS A 110 -26.19 17.67 -4.55
C LYS A 110 -25.46 18.39 -3.43
N SER A 111 -25.01 19.64 -3.63
CA SER A 111 -24.33 20.41 -2.59
C SER A 111 -25.22 20.65 -1.36
N PHE A 112 -26.51 20.95 -1.55
CA PHE A 112 -27.45 21.11 -0.43
C PHE A 112 -27.80 19.76 0.24
N SER A 113 -27.93 18.69 -0.55
CA SER A 113 -28.17 17.35 -0.03
C SER A 113 -27.01 16.86 0.85
N ALA A 114 -25.79 17.29 0.55
CA ALA A 114 -24.58 16.96 1.30
C ALA A 114 -24.43 17.75 2.63
N LEU A 115 -25.23 18.80 2.86
CA LEU A 115 -25.03 19.70 4.00
C LEU A 115 -25.27 19.01 5.36
N LEU A 116 -26.39 18.29 5.51
CA LEU A 116 -26.72 17.56 6.73
C LEU A 116 -25.75 16.41 7.04
N PRO A 117 -25.39 15.52 6.08
CA PRO A 117 -24.37 14.52 6.35
C PRO A 117 -23.01 15.14 6.64
N GLY A 118 -22.64 16.22 5.95
CA GLY A 118 -21.40 16.95 6.20
C GLY A 118 -21.33 17.53 7.60
N PHE A 119 -22.36 18.27 8.03
CA PHE A 119 -22.46 18.82 9.38
C PHE A 119 -22.36 17.72 10.45
N THR A 120 -23.11 16.63 10.28
CA THR A 120 -23.09 15.50 11.23
C THR A 120 -21.70 14.87 11.32
N THR A 121 -21.03 14.71 10.18
CA THR A 121 -19.67 14.16 10.11
C THR A 121 -18.67 15.08 10.82
N PHE A 122 -18.75 16.39 10.60
CA PHE A 122 -17.85 17.35 11.27
C PHE A 122 -18.08 17.41 12.78
N VAL A 123 -19.34 17.39 13.23
CA VAL A 123 -19.66 17.33 14.66
C VAL A 123 -19.10 16.06 15.29
N LEU A 124 -19.29 14.90 14.64
CA LEU A 124 -18.71 13.64 15.13
C LEU A 124 -17.19 13.75 15.30
N TRP A 125 -16.46 14.19 14.26
CA TRP A 125 -15.01 14.29 14.34
C TRP A 125 -14.53 15.36 15.32
N ALA A 126 -15.24 16.48 15.44
CA ALA A 126 -14.93 17.49 16.45
C ALA A 126 -15.09 16.93 17.88
N LEU A 127 -16.14 16.15 18.13
CA LEU A 127 -16.34 15.47 19.42
C LEU A 127 -15.25 14.42 19.67
N VAL A 128 -14.88 13.63 18.67
CA VAL A 128 -13.79 12.65 18.78
C VAL A 128 -12.47 13.36 19.08
N LEU A 129 -12.13 14.45 18.36
CA LEU A 129 -10.94 15.24 18.61
C LEU A 129 -10.89 15.75 20.05
N LYS A 130 -11.97 16.40 20.51
CA LYS A 130 -12.05 16.94 21.88
C LYS A 130 -12.03 15.86 22.95
N GLY A 131 -12.66 14.72 22.70
CA GLY A 131 -12.61 13.56 23.59
C GLY A 131 -11.20 12.99 23.74
N LEU A 132 -10.46 12.87 22.63
CA LEU A 132 -9.08 12.37 22.65
C LEU A 132 -8.11 13.36 23.32
N GLU A 133 -8.30 14.67 23.10
CA GLU A 133 -7.58 15.72 23.81
C GLU A 133 -7.83 15.66 25.31
N ALA A 134 -9.10 15.57 25.73
CA ALA A 134 -9.48 15.49 27.14
C ALA A 134 -8.96 14.21 27.83
N ALA A 135 -8.91 13.09 27.09
CA ALA A 135 -8.34 11.83 27.57
C ALA A 135 -6.80 11.80 27.55
N GLY A 136 -6.13 12.85 27.05
CA GLY A 136 -4.67 12.92 26.99
C GLY A 136 -4.03 11.91 26.04
N VAL A 137 -4.75 11.47 24.99
CA VAL A 137 -4.24 10.46 24.05
C VAL A 137 -3.15 11.08 23.17
N ALA A 138 -1.90 10.65 23.39
CA ALA A 138 -0.76 11.11 22.61
C ALA A 138 -0.94 10.79 21.12
N GLY A 139 -0.73 11.80 20.26
CA GLY A 139 -0.90 11.66 18.81
C GLY A 139 -2.37 11.63 18.34
N GLY A 140 -3.34 11.85 19.23
CA GLY A 140 -4.76 11.91 18.90
C GLY A 140 -5.28 10.63 18.25
N LEU A 141 -6.15 10.76 17.25
CA LEU A 141 -6.76 9.61 16.58
C LEU A 141 -5.72 8.75 15.87
N ASN A 142 -4.72 9.39 15.25
CA ASN A 142 -3.65 8.66 14.58
C ASN A 142 -2.81 7.82 15.57
N GLY A 143 -2.51 8.38 16.74
CA GLY A 143 -1.82 7.65 17.81
C GLY A 143 -2.63 6.46 18.33
N LEU A 144 -3.94 6.67 18.56
CA LEU A 144 -4.85 5.60 19.01
C LEU A 144 -4.96 4.45 18.00
N LEU A 145 -5.20 4.77 16.73
CA LEU A 145 -5.30 3.78 15.66
C LEU A 145 -3.94 3.11 15.41
N GLY A 146 -2.85 3.86 15.52
CA GLY A 146 -1.49 3.34 15.51
C GLY A 146 -1.27 2.30 16.60
N ALA A 147 -1.77 2.53 17.82
CA ALA A 147 -1.62 1.59 18.93
C ALA A 147 -2.50 0.33 18.76
N ILE A 148 -3.77 0.50 18.38
CA ILE A 148 -4.75 -0.61 18.35
C ILE A 148 -4.61 -1.46 17.09
N VAL A 149 -4.40 -0.82 15.93
CA VAL A 149 -4.35 -1.49 14.63
C VAL A 149 -2.92 -1.54 14.11
N GLY A 150 -2.23 -0.40 14.13
CA GLY A 150 -0.88 -0.27 13.56
C GLY A 150 0.14 -1.21 14.21
N THR A 151 0.23 -1.22 15.55
CA THR A 151 1.25 -2.00 16.27
C THR A 151 1.13 -3.50 16.04
N PRO A 152 -0.05 -4.15 16.19
CA PRO A 152 -0.19 -5.57 15.87
C PRO A 152 0.17 -5.90 14.42
N LEU A 153 -0.28 -5.07 13.47
CA LEU A 153 0.04 -5.28 12.05
C LEU A 153 1.53 -5.09 11.78
N LYS A 154 2.20 -4.11 12.40
CA LYS A 154 3.65 -3.89 12.29
C LYS A 154 4.46 -5.06 12.82
N LEU A 155 4.03 -5.70 13.91
CA LEU A 155 4.70 -6.88 14.47
C LEU A 155 4.69 -8.07 13.49
N ILE A 156 3.66 -8.17 12.65
CA ILE A 156 3.60 -9.18 11.61
C ILE A 156 4.38 -8.70 10.39
N ALA A 157 3.97 -7.57 9.79
CA ALA A 157 4.47 -7.07 8.51
C ALA A 157 5.96 -6.70 8.53
N GLY A 158 6.53 -6.37 9.70
CA GLY A 158 7.93 -6.01 9.86
C GLY A 158 8.88 -7.20 10.06
N THR A 159 8.38 -8.44 10.11
CA THR A 159 9.20 -9.62 10.36
C THR A 159 9.26 -10.54 9.15
N LEU A 160 10.36 -11.27 9.02
CA LEU A 160 10.52 -12.24 7.94
C LEU A 160 9.44 -13.35 7.97
N PRO A 161 9.08 -13.96 9.12
CA PRO A 161 7.95 -14.88 9.18
C PRO A 161 6.63 -14.26 8.73
N GLY A 162 6.36 -12.99 9.07
CA GLY A 162 5.15 -12.30 8.61
C GLY A 162 5.17 -12.02 7.10
N MET A 163 6.33 -11.72 6.51
CA MET A 163 6.47 -11.64 5.05
C MET A 163 6.17 -12.97 4.38
N ILE A 164 6.66 -14.09 4.93
CA ILE A 164 6.37 -15.44 4.42
C ILE A 164 4.87 -15.76 4.54
N LEU A 165 4.24 -15.39 5.66
CA LEU A 165 2.78 -15.52 5.79
C LEU A 165 2.04 -14.71 4.71
N CYS A 166 2.47 -13.48 4.43
CA CYS A 166 1.88 -12.66 3.35
C CYS A 166 2.08 -13.31 1.98
N VAL A 167 3.23 -13.92 1.72
CA VAL A 167 3.48 -14.71 0.50
C VAL A 167 2.47 -15.85 0.39
N ILE A 168 2.28 -16.63 1.46
CA ILE A 168 1.33 -17.75 1.49
C ILE A 168 -0.09 -17.26 1.21
N VAL A 169 -0.51 -16.18 1.87
CA VAL A 169 -1.85 -15.57 1.66
C VAL A 169 -2.03 -15.14 0.22
N ASN A 170 -1.10 -14.35 -0.33
CA ASN A 170 -1.14 -13.92 -1.73
C ASN A 170 -1.23 -15.12 -2.68
N SER A 171 -0.38 -16.12 -2.48
CA SER A 171 -0.30 -17.29 -3.34
C SER A 171 -1.55 -18.16 -3.25
N PHE A 172 -2.16 -18.28 -2.06
CA PHE A 172 -3.42 -19.00 -1.87
C PHE A 172 -4.60 -18.32 -2.57
N PHE A 173 -4.73 -16.99 -2.48
CA PHE A 173 -5.78 -16.28 -3.21
C PHE A 173 -5.62 -16.44 -4.73
N TRP A 174 -4.39 -16.34 -5.24
CA TRP A 174 -4.11 -16.61 -6.65
C TRP A 174 -4.41 -18.04 -7.06
N PHE A 175 -4.12 -19.01 -6.20
CA PHE A 175 -4.52 -20.40 -6.41
C PHE A 175 -6.04 -20.55 -6.57
N CYS A 176 -6.83 -19.79 -5.80
CA CYS A 176 -8.28 -19.72 -5.92
C CYS A 176 -8.79 -18.84 -7.09
N GLY A 177 -7.90 -18.25 -7.90
CA GLY A 177 -8.27 -17.37 -9.01
C GLY A 177 -8.61 -15.93 -8.60
N VAL A 178 -8.37 -15.56 -7.35
CA VAL A 178 -8.52 -14.20 -6.83
C VAL A 178 -7.17 -13.49 -6.85
N ASN A 179 -7.14 -12.19 -7.14
CA ASN A 179 -5.88 -11.45 -7.15
C ASN A 179 -5.34 -11.27 -5.72
N GLY A 180 -4.42 -12.15 -5.30
CA GLY A 180 -3.82 -12.12 -3.98
C GLY A 180 -3.01 -10.86 -3.70
N GLY A 181 -2.48 -10.20 -4.73
CA GLY A 181 -1.76 -8.94 -4.60
C GLY A 181 -2.69 -7.85 -4.10
N GLN A 182 -3.90 -7.76 -4.67
CA GLN A 182 -4.92 -6.79 -4.22
C GLN A 182 -5.40 -7.06 -2.80
N VAL A 183 -5.43 -8.33 -2.37
CA VAL A 183 -5.72 -8.67 -0.98
C VAL A 183 -4.64 -8.10 -0.05
N LEU A 184 -3.35 -8.31 -0.35
CA LEU A 184 -2.27 -7.72 0.45
C LEU A 184 -2.32 -6.19 0.45
N ASN A 185 -2.61 -5.58 -0.70
CA ASN A 185 -2.71 -4.13 -0.84
C ASN A 185 -3.76 -3.52 0.10
N ALA A 186 -4.86 -4.23 0.34
CA ALA A 186 -5.94 -3.75 1.20
C ALA A 186 -5.59 -3.77 2.70
N PHE A 187 -4.71 -4.69 3.14
CA PHE A 187 -4.49 -4.96 4.57
C PHE A 187 -3.07 -4.63 5.07
N VAL A 188 -2.05 -4.83 4.25
CA VAL A 188 -0.64 -4.85 4.71
C VAL A 188 0.21 -3.76 4.08
N ASP A 189 -0.10 -3.36 2.84
CA ASP A 189 0.71 -2.36 2.12
C ASP A 189 0.76 -1.00 2.82
N SER A 190 -0.26 -0.64 3.59
CA SER A 190 -0.25 0.58 4.40
C SER A 190 0.92 0.62 5.38
N VAL A 191 1.27 -0.54 5.96
CA VAL A 191 2.39 -0.69 6.90
C VAL A 191 3.73 -0.69 6.17
N TRP A 192 3.84 -1.42 5.06
CA TRP A 192 5.07 -1.42 4.27
C TRP A 192 5.37 -0.05 3.65
N LEU A 193 4.33 0.69 3.25
CA LEU A 193 4.44 2.07 2.80
C LEU A 193 4.90 3.00 3.93
N GLN A 194 4.42 2.78 5.16
CA GLN A 194 4.93 3.49 6.33
C GLN A 194 6.42 3.20 6.55
N PHE A 195 6.86 1.94 6.55
CA PHE A 195 8.29 1.59 6.67
C PHE A 195 9.14 2.17 5.53
N THR A 196 8.58 2.23 4.33
CA THR A 196 9.23 2.86 3.17
C THR A 196 9.44 4.36 3.41
N THR A 197 8.43 5.03 3.99
CA THR A 197 8.49 6.46 4.35
C THR A 197 9.48 6.71 5.48
N GLU A 198 9.49 5.86 6.51
CA GLU A 198 10.44 5.94 7.64
C GLU A 198 11.90 5.78 7.15
N ASN A 199 12.16 4.86 6.21
CA ASN A 199 13.47 4.78 5.54
C ASN A 199 13.78 6.02 4.69
N GLN A 200 12.81 6.56 3.94
CA GLN A 200 13.00 7.77 3.14
C GLN A 200 13.40 8.98 4.00
N GLU A 201 12.75 9.14 5.15
CA GLU A 201 13.05 10.18 6.13
C GLU A 201 14.44 9.99 6.75
N ALA A 202 14.82 8.76 7.06
CA ALA A 202 16.17 8.45 7.55
C ALA A 202 17.25 8.84 6.52
N VAL A 203 17.04 8.55 5.23
CA VAL A 203 17.97 9.00 4.16
C VAL A 203 18.06 10.52 4.12
N ALA A 204 16.92 11.22 4.14
CA ALA A 204 16.89 12.67 4.10
C ALA A 204 17.58 13.32 5.31
N ALA A 205 17.56 12.64 6.47
CA ALA A 205 18.22 13.07 7.69
C ALA A 205 19.69 12.60 7.81
N GLY A 206 20.22 11.85 6.83
CA GLY A 206 21.56 11.25 6.92
C GLY A 206 21.69 10.18 8.00
N GLN A 207 20.57 9.58 8.41
CA GLN A 207 20.48 8.54 9.43
C GLN A 207 20.53 7.13 8.83
N THR A 208 20.77 6.13 9.67
CA THR A 208 20.76 4.73 9.25
C THR A 208 19.34 4.27 8.94
N LEU A 209 19.19 3.51 7.85
CA LEU A 209 17.93 2.88 7.46
C LEU A 209 17.51 1.84 8.51
N GLN A 210 16.24 1.87 8.92
CA GLN A 210 15.73 1.07 10.03
C GLN A 210 15.04 -0.22 9.55
N HIS A 211 14.38 -0.18 8.39
CA HIS A 211 13.52 -1.27 7.92
C HIS A 211 14.14 -2.01 6.73
N ILE A 212 14.32 -3.32 6.86
CA ILE A 212 14.66 -4.19 5.74
C ILE A 212 13.42 -4.44 4.86
N ILE A 213 12.32 -4.84 5.51
CA ILE A 213 11.06 -5.14 4.84
C ILE A 213 10.29 -3.83 4.64
N THR A 214 10.08 -3.49 3.39
CA THR A 214 9.44 -2.26 2.91
C THR A 214 8.60 -2.58 1.69
N LEU A 215 7.86 -1.60 1.15
CA LEU A 215 7.05 -1.83 -0.05
C LEU A 215 7.93 -2.19 -1.27
N PRO A 216 9.06 -1.50 -1.54
CA PRO A 216 9.97 -1.92 -2.60
C PRO A 216 10.63 -3.29 -2.36
N PHE A 217 10.85 -3.70 -1.10
CA PHE A 217 11.32 -5.06 -0.80
C PHE A 217 10.34 -6.11 -1.33
N LYS A 218 9.04 -5.96 -1.00
CA LYS A 218 7.96 -6.84 -1.48
C LYS A 218 7.88 -6.79 -3.01
N ASP A 219 7.67 -5.60 -3.57
CA ASP A 219 7.29 -5.47 -4.98
C ASP A 219 8.44 -5.79 -5.94
N LEU A 220 9.68 -5.42 -5.58
CA LEU A 220 10.80 -5.49 -6.51
C LEU A 220 11.71 -6.69 -6.25
N PHE A 221 11.76 -7.25 -5.04
CA PHE A 221 12.64 -8.38 -4.75
C PHE A 221 11.87 -9.67 -4.51
N VAL A 222 10.71 -9.64 -3.85
CA VAL A 222 9.95 -10.86 -3.56
C VAL A 222 9.15 -11.34 -4.78
N PHE A 223 8.32 -10.47 -5.37
CA PHE A 223 7.36 -10.83 -6.41
C PHE A 223 7.82 -10.47 -7.83
N ILE A 224 9.06 -10.81 -8.17
CA ILE A 224 9.62 -10.54 -9.51
C ILE A 224 8.85 -11.35 -10.57
N GLY A 225 8.29 -10.66 -11.55
CA GLY A 225 7.43 -11.25 -12.56
C GLY A 225 5.98 -11.39 -12.15
N GLY A 226 5.55 -10.81 -11.03
CA GLY A 226 4.16 -10.80 -10.56
C GLY A 226 3.88 -11.79 -9.43
N GLY A 227 2.59 -12.14 -9.24
CA GLY A 227 2.18 -13.09 -8.21
C GLY A 227 2.94 -14.41 -8.33
N GLY A 228 3.51 -14.91 -7.23
CA GLY A 228 4.29 -16.15 -7.23
C GLY A 228 5.72 -16.03 -7.79
N ALA A 229 6.21 -14.83 -8.07
CA ALA A 229 7.54 -14.60 -8.65
C ALA A 229 7.75 -15.34 -10.00
N THR A 230 6.74 -15.26 -10.88
CA THR A 230 6.67 -16.07 -12.11
C THR A 230 7.63 -15.66 -13.22
N ILE A 231 8.56 -14.71 -13.00
CA ILE A 231 9.58 -14.38 -14.00
C ILE A 231 10.38 -15.62 -14.40
N GLY A 232 10.66 -16.52 -13.44
CA GLY A 232 11.34 -17.78 -13.69
C GLY A 232 10.53 -18.69 -14.61
N LEU A 233 9.23 -18.81 -14.36
CA LEU A 233 8.31 -19.58 -15.20
C LEU A 233 8.17 -18.97 -16.61
N ALA A 234 8.10 -17.64 -16.73
CA ALA A 234 8.05 -16.95 -18.01
C ALA A 234 9.28 -17.26 -18.87
N ILE A 235 10.47 -17.23 -18.26
CA ILE A 235 11.74 -17.59 -18.91
C ILE A 235 11.74 -19.07 -19.30
N CYS A 236 11.25 -19.96 -18.44
CA CYS A 236 11.13 -21.39 -18.77
C CYS A 236 10.23 -21.63 -19.99
N LEU A 237 9.05 -21.00 -20.02
CA LEU A 237 8.11 -21.09 -21.15
C LEU A 237 8.72 -20.54 -22.45
N PHE A 238 9.46 -19.44 -22.35
CA PHE A 238 10.06 -18.79 -23.52
C PHE A 238 11.23 -19.59 -24.11
N LEU A 239 12.11 -20.14 -23.26
CA LEU A 239 13.37 -20.76 -23.69
C LEU A 239 13.31 -22.29 -23.83
N PHE A 240 12.49 -22.97 -23.03
CA PHE A 240 12.58 -24.43 -22.88
C PHE A 240 11.33 -25.19 -23.31
N SER A 241 10.25 -24.51 -23.71
CA SER A 241 9.02 -25.18 -24.15
C SER A 241 9.21 -25.99 -25.43
N LYS A 242 8.63 -27.19 -25.44
CA LYS A 242 8.57 -28.10 -26.58
C LYS A 242 7.20 -28.06 -27.23
N SER A 243 6.12 -27.99 -26.43
CA SER A 243 4.75 -27.93 -26.95
C SER A 243 4.49 -26.62 -27.69
N ARG A 244 3.68 -26.69 -28.77
CA ARG A 244 3.34 -25.49 -29.56
C ARG A 244 2.55 -24.47 -28.73
N ALA A 245 1.70 -24.96 -27.84
CA ALA A 245 0.91 -24.12 -26.94
C ALA A 245 1.82 -23.34 -25.98
N ASN A 246 2.73 -24.00 -25.27
CA ASN A 246 3.59 -23.32 -24.30
C ASN A 246 4.63 -22.40 -24.96
N LYS A 247 5.15 -22.74 -26.15
CA LYS A 247 5.99 -21.82 -26.94
C LYS A 247 5.27 -20.52 -27.29
N THR A 248 4.01 -20.64 -27.69
CA THR A 248 3.17 -19.48 -28.03
C THR A 248 2.93 -18.64 -26.77
N LEU A 249 2.57 -19.29 -25.65
CA LEU A 249 2.39 -18.62 -24.37
C LEU A 249 3.66 -17.92 -23.89
N GLY A 250 4.82 -18.59 -23.92
CA GLY A 250 6.09 -18.01 -23.50
C GLY A 250 6.47 -16.75 -24.28
N THR A 251 6.24 -16.76 -25.60
CA THR A 251 6.47 -15.59 -26.46
C THR A 251 5.55 -14.42 -26.10
N LEU A 252 4.27 -14.70 -25.80
CA LEU A 252 3.30 -13.66 -25.44
C LEU A 252 3.46 -13.16 -24.00
N ALA A 253 3.92 -14.01 -23.09
CA ALA A 253 3.95 -13.72 -21.66
C ALA A 253 5.26 -13.08 -21.17
N ILE A 254 6.38 -13.25 -21.88
CA ILE A 254 7.68 -12.79 -21.39
C ILE A 254 7.76 -11.26 -21.24
N ILE A 255 7.24 -10.51 -22.22
CA ILE A 255 7.26 -9.04 -22.18
C ILE A 255 6.41 -8.51 -21.01
N PRO A 256 5.13 -8.89 -20.85
CA PRO A 256 4.34 -8.53 -19.66
C PRO A 256 5.03 -8.92 -18.35
N SER A 257 5.67 -10.10 -18.31
CA SER A 257 6.35 -10.61 -17.11
C SER A 257 7.56 -9.76 -16.71
N ILE A 258 8.28 -9.14 -17.67
CA ILE A 258 9.35 -8.17 -17.37
C ILE A 258 8.78 -6.95 -16.64
N PHE A 259 7.53 -6.55 -16.91
CA PHE A 259 6.82 -5.51 -16.17
C PHE A 259 6.00 -6.06 -15.00
N ASN A 260 6.34 -7.25 -14.51
CA ASN A 260 5.71 -7.95 -13.40
C ASN A 260 4.22 -8.29 -13.60
N ILE A 261 3.74 -8.29 -14.86
CA ILE A 261 2.36 -8.64 -15.23
C ILE A 261 2.33 -10.09 -15.73
N ASN A 262 1.70 -10.99 -14.98
CA ASN A 262 1.70 -12.43 -15.29
C ASN A 262 0.33 -13.06 -15.52
N THR A 263 -0.70 -12.25 -15.74
CA THR A 263 -2.09 -12.71 -15.96
C THR A 263 -2.17 -13.80 -17.04
N ALA A 264 -1.42 -13.67 -18.14
CA ALA A 264 -1.37 -14.67 -19.20
C ALA A 264 -0.86 -16.03 -18.70
N ILE A 265 0.19 -16.06 -17.88
CA ILE A 265 0.72 -17.29 -17.29
C ILE A 265 -0.28 -17.90 -16.31
N LEU A 266 -0.86 -17.08 -15.44
CA LEU A 266 -1.77 -17.55 -14.40
C LEU A 266 -3.02 -18.25 -14.98
N PHE A 267 -3.57 -17.71 -16.07
CA PHE A 267 -4.82 -18.20 -16.66
C PHE A 267 -4.64 -19.11 -17.88
N THR A 268 -3.46 -19.15 -18.50
CA THR A 268 -3.21 -20.02 -19.68
C THR A 268 -2.29 -21.20 -19.36
N PHE A 269 -1.30 -21.02 -18.48
CA PHE A 269 -0.55 -22.15 -17.92
C PHE A 269 -1.38 -22.71 -16.75
N PRO A 270 -1.40 -24.03 -16.51
CA PRO A 270 -2.19 -24.64 -15.43
C PRO A 270 -1.61 -24.30 -14.05
N THR A 271 -1.69 -23.03 -13.65
CA THR A 271 -1.14 -22.48 -12.40
C THR A 271 -2.25 -22.34 -11.36
N VAL A 272 -3.37 -21.72 -11.75
CA VAL A 272 -4.58 -21.58 -10.92
C VAL A 272 -5.20 -22.96 -10.69
N LEU A 273 -5.65 -23.23 -9.47
CA LEU A 273 -6.24 -24.50 -9.03
C LEU A 273 -5.40 -25.76 -9.27
N ASN A 274 -4.10 -25.63 -9.55
CA ASN A 274 -3.18 -26.76 -9.71
C ASN A 274 -2.28 -26.93 -8.47
N PRO A 275 -2.50 -27.97 -7.64
CA PRO A 275 -1.71 -28.20 -6.43
C PRO A 275 -0.22 -28.41 -6.68
N ILE A 276 0.17 -28.95 -7.85
CA ILE A 276 1.58 -29.16 -8.22
C ILE A 276 2.25 -27.81 -8.44
N MET A 277 1.57 -26.89 -9.15
CA MET A 277 2.09 -25.54 -9.41
C MET A 277 2.01 -24.62 -8.20
N LEU A 278 1.16 -24.91 -7.22
CA LEU A 278 1.11 -24.17 -5.96
C LEU A 278 2.44 -24.22 -5.20
N ILE A 279 3.17 -25.35 -5.30
CA ILE A 279 4.46 -25.54 -4.63
C ILE A 279 5.49 -24.49 -5.07
N PRO A 280 5.90 -24.38 -6.35
CA PRO A 280 6.83 -23.35 -6.78
C PRO A 280 6.25 -21.94 -6.66
N PHE A 281 4.93 -21.78 -6.73
CA PHE A 281 4.24 -20.49 -6.58
C PHE A 281 4.29 -19.92 -5.16
N ILE A 282 4.46 -20.77 -4.13
CA ILE A 282 4.74 -20.34 -2.76
C ILE A 282 6.24 -20.32 -2.50
N ALA A 283 6.95 -21.37 -2.93
CA ALA A 283 8.37 -21.55 -2.62
C ALA A 283 9.23 -20.44 -3.23
N THR A 284 9.01 -20.08 -4.49
CA THR A 284 9.84 -19.07 -5.18
C THR A 284 9.84 -17.71 -4.48
N PRO A 285 8.69 -17.05 -4.23
CA PRO A 285 8.67 -15.78 -3.50
C PRO A 285 9.16 -15.93 -2.06
N THR A 286 8.93 -17.08 -1.41
CA THR A 286 9.46 -17.34 -0.05
C THR A 286 10.98 -17.36 -0.05
N ILE A 287 11.60 -18.09 -0.99
CA ILE A 287 13.06 -18.13 -1.14
C ILE A 287 13.61 -16.76 -1.54
N ASN A 288 12.92 -16.03 -2.42
CA ASN A 288 13.32 -14.66 -2.76
C ASN A 288 13.30 -13.73 -1.55
N ALA A 289 12.28 -13.82 -0.70
CA ALA A 289 12.21 -13.06 0.54
C ALA A 289 13.36 -13.41 1.50
N LEU A 290 13.68 -14.70 1.67
CA LEU A 290 14.79 -15.16 2.50
C LEU A 290 16.14 -14.64 1.99
N ILE A 291 16.44 -14.84 0.70
CA ILE A 291 17.70 -14.42 0.10
C ILE A 291 17.85 -12.89 0.20
N THR A 292 16.80 -12.15 -0.12
CA THR A 292 16.80 -10.68 -0.04
C THR A 292 17.01 -10.20 1.39
N TYR A 293 16.25 -10.74 2.33
CA TYR A 293 16.33 -10.36 3.73
C TYR A 293 17.73 -10.63 4.30
N VAL A 294 18.28 -11.83 4.09
CA VAL A 294 19.62 -12.19 4.59
C VAL A 294 20.68 -11.33 3.93
N SER A 295 20.63 -11.14 2.61
CA SER A 295 21.60 -10.32 1.88
C SER A 295 21.63 -8.87 2.36
N MET A 296 20.47 -8.33 2.71
CA MET A 296 20.36 -7.01 3.32
C MET A 296 20.87 -7.03 4.77
N ALA A 297 20.37 -7.94 5.61
CA ALA A 297 20.70 -8.01 7.03
C ALA A 297 22.20 -8.17 7.31
N VAL A 298 22.93 -8.92 6.47
CA VAL A 298 24.39 -9.09 6.61
C VAL A 298 25.22 -8.00 5.92
N GLY A 299 24.58 -7.00 5.29
CA GLY A 299 25.24 -5.87 4.64
C GLY A 299 25.82 -6.14 3.25
N LEU A 300 25.49 -7.29 2.62
CA LEU A 300 25.90 -7.57 1.24
C LEU A 300 25.19 -6.62 0.27
N VAL A 301 23.91 -6.35 0.50
CA VAL A 301 23.08 -5.46 -0.33
C VAL A 301 22.52 -4.33 0.55
N PRO A 302 22.56 -3.06 0.12
CA PRO A 302 21.96 -1.97 0.89
C PRO A 302 20.45 -2.17 1.07
N TYR A 303 19.90 -1.63 2.15
CA TYR A 303 18.45 -1.62 2.36
C TYR A 303 17.79 -0.73 1.29
N THR A 304 16.49 -0.87 1.13
CA THR A 304 15.75 0.02 0.24
C THR A 304 15.69 1.43 0.85
N THR A 305 15.97 2.43 0.02
CA THR A 305 16.16 3.83 0.42
C THR A 305 14.85 4.60 0.66
N GLY A 306 13.71 3.96 0.47
CA GLY A 306 12.40 4.61 0.57
C GLY A 306 11.91 5.25 -0.74
N VAL A 307 12.66 5.12 -1.84
CA VAL A 307 12.17 5.52 -3.18
C VAL A 307 11.01 4.62 -3.56
N ILE A 308 9.83 5.22 -3.74
CA ILE A 308 8.63 4.51 -4.18
C ILE A 308 8.67 4.39 -5.70
N LEU A 309 8.86 3.17 -6.17
CA LEU A 309 8.84 2.80 -7.59
C LEU A 309 7.56 2.03 -7.88
N PRO A 310 6.98 2.16 -9.08
CA PRO A 310 5.86 1.31 -9.46
C PRO A 310 6.27 -0.16 -9.41
N TRP A 311 5.37 -1.04 -8.94
CA TRP A 311 5.61 -2.48 -8.92
C TRP A 311 5.84 -3.07 -10.31
N THR A 312 5.48 -2.36 -11.38
CA THR A 312 5.76 -2.73 -12.78
C THR A 312 7.17 -2.34 -13.23
N MET A 313 7.98 -1.73 -12.38
CA MET A 313 9.36 -1.37 -12.71
C MET A 313 10.14 -2.64 -13.12
N PRO A 314 10.74 -2.67 -14.32
CA PRO A 314 11.47 -3.84 -14.77
C PRO A 314 12.54 -4.27 -13.77
N PRO A 315 12.74 -5.59 -13.57
CA PRO A 315 13.83 -6.07 -12.75
C PRO A 315 15.18 -5.62 -13.31
N ILE A 316 16.22 -5.75 -12.49
CA ILE A 316 17.53 -5.12 -12.60
C ILE A 316 17.46 -3.59 -12.35
N ILE A 317 16.63 -2.87 -13.13
CA ILE A 317 16.46 -1.41 -12.97
C ILE A 317 15.79 -1.09 -11.64
N GLY A 318 14.72 -1.82 -11.30
CA GLY A 318 14.00 -1.63 -10.03
C GLY A 318 14.90 -1.83 -8.81
N GLY A 319 15.72 -2.89 -8.80
CA GLY A 319 16.63 -3.19 -7.69
C GLY A 319 17.75 -2.15 -7.55
N PHE A 320 18.28 -1.68 -8.68
CA PHE A 320 19.25 -0.58 -8.71
C PHE A 320 18.67 0.69 -8.05
N LEU A 321 17.51 1.14 -8.52
CA LEU A 321 16.89 2.38 -8.04
C LEU A 321 16.41 2.28 -6.59
N ALA A 322 15.80 1.14 -6.20
CA ALA A 322 15.28 0.94 -4.85
C ALA A 322 16.36 1.02 -3.77
N THR A 323 17.58 0.60 -4.10
CA THR A 323 18.73 0.57 -3.18
C THR A 323 19.62 1.81 -3.29
N GLY A 324 19.08 2.92 -3.81
CA GLY A 324 19.81 4.19 -3.90
C GLY A 324 20.86 4.21 -5.00
N ALA A 325 20.53 3.65 -6.17
CA ALA A 325 21.44 3.50 -7.30
C ALA A 325 22.65 2.58 -7.00
N SER A 326 22.44 1.52 -6.19
CA SER A 326 23.48 0.53 -5.91
C SER A 326 23.43 -0.63 -6.91
N TRP A 327 24.57 -0.91 -7.56
CA TRP A 327 24.71 -2.07 -8.45
C TRP A 327 24.46 -3.40 -7.73
N ARG A 328 24.64 -3.44 -6.40
CA ARG A 328 24.39 -4.63 -5.58
C ARG A 328 22.92 -5.02 -5.55
N GLY A 329 22.01 -4.03 -5.58
CA GLY A 329 20.57 -4.27 -5.70
C GLY A 329 20.18 -4.83 -7.07
N ALA A 330 20.80 -4.33 -8.13
CA ALA A 330 20.62 -4.87 -9.49
C ALA A 330 21.11 -6.32 -9.59
N LEU A 331 22.31 -6.60 -9.07
CA LEU A 331 22.88 -7.94 -9.05
C LEU A 331 22.02 -8.92 -8.25
N LEU A 332 21.49 -8.49 -7.10
CA LEU A 332 20.59 -9.32 -6.31
C LEU A 332 19.36 -9.75 -7.13
N GLN A 333 18.73 -8.85 -7.88
CA GLN A 333 17.59 -9.23 -8.73
C GLN A 333 17.98 -10.23 -9.82
N VAL A 334 19.18 -10.15 -10.40
CA VAL A 334 19.68 -11.18 -11.34
C VAL A 334 19.77 -12.54 -10.64
N VAL A 335 20.32 -12.60 -9.43
CA VAL A 335 20.40 -13.83 -8.63
C VAL A 335 19.00 -14.37 -8.34
N LEU A 336 18.07 -13.52 -7.92
CA LEU A 336 16.69 -13.91 -7.63
C LEU A 336 15.96 -14.45 -8.87
N ILE A 337 16.19 -13.87 -10.05
CA ILE A 337 15.65 -14.39 -11.32
C ILE A 337 16.20 -15.78 -11.61
N LEU A 338 17.51 -16.00 -11.47
CA LEU A 338 18.13 -17.30 -11.72
C LEU A 338 17.62 -18.37 -10.75
N VAL A 339 17.48 -18.01 -9.47
CA VAL A 339 16.86 -18.89 -8.46
C VAL A 339 15.40 -19.18 -8.82
N SER A 340 14.65 -18.19 -9.28
CA SER A 340 13.26 -18.37 -9.72
C SER A 340 13.17 -19.34 -10.89
N VAL A 341 14.06 -19.24 -11.88
CA VAL A 341 14.15 -20.19 -13.00
C VAL A 341 14.46 -21.60 -12.47
N ALA A 342 15.44 -21.74 -11.59
CA ALA A 342 15.85 -23.03 -11.05
C ALA A 342 14.72 -23.73 -10.26
N ILE A 343 13.95 -22.98 -9.47
CA ILE A 343 12.82 -23.51 -8.70
C ILE A 343 11.67 -23.92 -9.63
N TYR A 344 11.33 -23.09 -10.63
CA TYR A 344 10.21 -23.37 -11.53
C TYR A 344 10.51 -24.46 -12.57
N TYR A 345 11.76 -24.61 -13.00
CA TYR A 345 12.16 -25.53 -14.06
C TYR A 345 11.66 -26.98 -13.91
N PRO A 346 11.80 -27.67 -12.76
CA PRO A 346 11.29 -29.05 -12.62
C PRO A 346 9.77 -29.15 -12.78
N PHE A 347 9.01 -28.19 -12.24
CA PHE A 347 7.55 -28.18 -12.33
C PHE A 347 7.07 -27.84 -13.73
N PHE A 348 7.74 -26.87 -14.37
CA PHE A 348 7.53 -26.55 -15.78
C PHE A 348 7.72 -27.79 -16.66
N LYS A 349 8.79 -28.55 -16.45
CA LYS A 349 9.09 -29.76 -17.25
C LYS A 349 8.07 -30.89 -17.07
N ILE A 350 7.40 -30.96 -15.92
CA ILE A 350 6.31 -31.93 -15.68
C ILE A 350 5.04 -31.53 -16.45
N ALA A 351 4.83 -30.22 -16.64
CA ALA A 351 3.62 -29.67 -17.23
C ALA A 351 3.71 -29.37 -18.75
N ASP A 352 4.93 -29.28 -19.32
CA ASP A 352 5.17 -29.17 -20.77
C ASP A 352 5.31 -30.51 -21.49
#